data_AF-A0A6C2U8Y7-F1
#
_entry.id   AF-A0A6C2U8Y7-F1
#
_cell.length_a   1.000
_cell.length_b   1.000
_cell.length_c   1.000
_cell.angle_alpha   90.00
_cell.angle_beta   90.00
_cell.angle_gamma   90.00
#
_symmetry.space_group_name_H-M   'P 1'
#
loop_
_entity.id
_entity.type
_entity.pdbx_description
1 polymer ?
#
loop_
_entity_poly.entity_id
_entity_poly.type
_entity_poly.pdbx_seq_one_letter_code
_entity_poly.pdbx_strand_id
1 'polypeptide(L)'
;MKLIHNLMPERAYLQLNEYKEKMYPMLAEMNVLHMQGKLNPAQAAFFAPNKPEFELFDLQADPHEISNLADQPAYATVKEELLDELNRWRASIKDEGVTDAFRSGGRPADYPTRSEAEWQDAVTKWEPWVFRAPDAKVPHPFSTHGAKKNKGKKL
;
A
#
# COMPACT_ATOMS: atom_id res chain seq x y z
N MET A 1 10.92 -3.09 21.69
CA MET A 1 9.77 -3.72 21.02
C MET A 1 8.80 -2.65 20.55
N LYS A 2 8.19 -2.85 19.39
CA LYS A 2 7.13 -1.99 18.84
C LYS A 2 5.93 -2.86 18.48
N LEU A 3 4.75 -2.49 18.97
CA LEU A 3 3.48 -3.13 18.65
C LEU A 3 2.68 -2.25 17.69
N ILE A 4 2.08 -2.86 16.68
CA ILE A 4 1.07 -2.26 15.80
C ILE A 4 -0.22 -3.08 15.95
N HIS A 5 -1.35 -2.40 16.14
CA HIS A 5 -2.68 -2.98 16.11
C HIS A 5 -3.40 -2.49 14.85
N ASN A 6 -3.59 -3.39 13.88
CA ASN A 6 -4.34 -3.11 12.67
C ASN A 6 -5.84 -3.17 12.98
N LEU A 7 -6.52 -2.02 12.98
CA LEU A 7 -7.97 -1.94 13.27
C LEU A 7 -8.88 -2.39 12.10
N MET A 8 -8.29 -2.63 10.94
CA MET A 8 -8.94 -3.17 9.74
C MET A 8 -8.05 -4.24 9.09
N PRO A 9 -7.81 -5.38 9.79
CA PRO A 9 -6.95 -6.44 9.28
C PRO A 9 -7.52 -7.12 8.03
N GLU A 10 -8.83 -7.02 7.82
CA GLU A 10 -9.53 -7.52 6.63
C GLU A 10 -9.15 -6.81 5.33
N ARG A 11 -8.44 -5.67 5.38
CA ARG A 11 -8.03 -4.90 4.20
C ARG A 11 -6.61 -5.24 3.78
N ALA A 12 -6.33 -5.21 2.48
CA ALA A 12 -4.99 -5.41 1.93
C ALA A 12 -3.97 -4.39 2.46
N TYR A 13 -2.69 -4.80 2.59
CA TYR A 13 -1.61 -3.92 3.06
C TYR A 13 -1.53 -2.65 2.21
N LEU A 14 -1.47 -2.83 0.90
CA LEU A 14 -1.58 -1.77 -0.07
C LEU A 14 -3.05 -1.50 -0.39
N GLN A 15 -3.48 -0.24 -0.23
CA GLN A 15 -4.84 0.19 -0.57
C GLN A 15 -4.86 1.03 -1.84
N LEU A 16 -6.00 0.99 -2.54
CA LEU A 16 -6.21 1.79 -3.74
C LEU A 16 -6.00 3.29 -3.48
N ASN A 17 -5.02 3.86 -4.16
CA ASN A 17 -4.77 5.29 -4.19
C ASN A 17 -4.52 5.72 -5.63
N GLU A 18 -5.49 6.45 -6.22
CA GLU A 18 -5.43 6.85 -7.63
C GLU A 18 -4.18 7.67 -7.99
N TYR A 19 -3.70 8.48 -7.06
CA TYR A 19 -2.48 9.25 -7.29
C TYR A 19 -1.28 8.29 -7.40
N LYS A 20 -1.12 7.35 -6.47
CA LYS A 20 -0.04 6.36 -6.53
C LYS A 20 -0.12 5.51 -7.79
N GLU A 21 -1.32 5.05 -8.16
CA GLU A 21 -1.50 4.24 -9.37
C GLU A 21 -1.15 4.98 -10.67
N LYS A 22 -1.27 6.31 -10.69
CA LYS A 22 -1.01 7.14 -11.88
C LYS A 22 0.34 7.84 -11.87
N MET A 23 0.98 7.98 -10.70
CA MET A 23 2.18 8.80 -10.56
C MET A 23 3.42 8.01 -10.14
N TYR A 24 3.27 6.78 -9.63
CA TYR A 24 4.40 5.97 -9.17
C TYR A 24 4.67 4.82 -10.14
N PRO A 25 5.63 4.95 -11.07
CA PRO A 25 5.93 3.90 -12.06
C PRO A 25 6.35 2.58 -11.40
N MET A 26 7.11 2.67 -10.30
CA MET A 26 7.53 1.51 -9.51
C MET A 26 6.35 0.67 -9.03
N LEU A 27 5.21 1.31 -8.69
CA LEU A 27 4.05 0.57 -8.20
C LEU A 27 3.44 -0.33 -9.29
N ALA A 28 3.44 0.13 -10.54
CA ALA A 28 2.99 -0.70 -11.66
C ALA A 28 3.90 -1.92 -11.85
N GLU A 29 5.22 -1.71 -11.86
CA GLU A 29 6.21 -2.77 -12.00
C GLU A 29 6.12 -3.79 -10.85
N MET A 30 6.04 -3.33 -9.60
CA MET A 30 5.95 -4.23 -8.46
C MET A 30 4.65 -5.06 -8.46
N ASN A 31 3.53 -4.52 -8.93
CA ASN A 31 2.30 -5.31 -9.10
C ASN A 31 2.48 -6.43 -10.13
N VAL A 32 3.11 -6.15 -11.28
CA VAL A 32 3.43 -7.18 -12.28
C VAL A 32 4.32 -8.26 -11.66
N LEU A 33 5.41 -7.88 -10.99
CA LEU A 33 6.34 -8.81 -10.36
C LEU A 33 5.66 -9.64 -9.25
N HIS A 34 4.75 -9.02 -8.48
CA HIS A 34 3.99 -9.72 -7.45
C HIS A 34 3.07 -10.79 -8.06
N MET A 35 2.27 -10.42 -9.06
CA MET A 35 1.34 -11.33 -9.73
C MET A 35 2.07 -12.48 -10.45
N GLN A 36 3.30 -12.25 -10.90
CA GLN A 36 4.17 -13.26 -11.50
C GLN A 36 4.95 -14.10 -10.48
N GLY A 37 4.80 -13.84 -9.17
CA GLY A 37 5.51 -14.57 -8.11
C GLY A 37 7.03 -14.31 -8.08
N LYS A 38 7.49 -13.18 -8.62
CA LYS A 38 8.92 -12.83 -8.73
C LYS A 38 9.46 -12.04 -7.54
N LEU A 39 8.59 -11.54 -6.67
CA LEU A 39 9.00 -10.84 -5.46
C LEU A 39 9.48 -11.82 -4.40
N ASN A 40 10.50 -11.44 -3.64
CA ASN A 40 10.88 -12.19 -2.45
C ASN A 40 9.82 -12.03 -1.34
N PRO A 41 9.83 -12.88 -0.28
CA PRO A 41 8.80 -12.83 0.75
C PRO A 41 8.63 -11.47 1.43
N ALA A 42 9.73 -10.77 1.73
CA ALA A 42 9.69 -9.44 2.35
C ALA A 42 9.04 -8.38 1.45
N GLN A 43 9.31 -8.43 0.13
CA GLN A 43 8.70 -7.55 -0.85
C GLN A 43 7.21 -7.89 -1.10
N ALA A 44 6.89 -9.18 -1.14
CA ALA A 44 5.54 -9.68 -1.38
C ALA A 44 4.59 -9.37 -0.22
N ALA A 45 5.08 -9.26 1.02
CA ALA A 45 4.28 -8.94 2.20
C ALA A 45 3.49 -7.63 2.04
N PHE A 46 4.05 -6.63 1.35
CA PHE A 46 3.38 -5.36 1.08
C PHE A 46 2.13 -5.49 0.18
N PHE A 47 2.01 -6.59 -0.57
CA PHE A 47 0.89 -6.89 -1.46
C PHE A 47 -0.08 -7.91 -0.85
N ALA A 48 0.11 -8.33 0.40
CA ALA A 48 -0.78 -9.30 1.03
C ALA A 48 -2.23 -8.76 1.10
N PRO A 49 -3.23 -9.63 0.83
CA PRO A 49 -4.64 -9.25 0.71
C PRO A 49 -5.27 -8.89 2.06
N ASN A 50 -4.63 -9.23 3.16
CA ASN A 50 -5.01 -8.90 4.52
C ASN A 50 -3.76 -8.60 5.37
N LYS A 51 -3.97 -8.04 6.55
CA LYS A 51 -2.92 -7.80 7.55
C LYS A 51 -3.12 -8.74 8.74
N PRO A 52 -2.04 -9.11 9.46
CA PRO A 52 -2.16 -9.58 10.83
C PRO A 52 -2.87 -8.52 11.68
N GLU A 53 -3.75 -8.94 12.58
CA GLU A 53 -4.39 -8.01 13.53
C GLU A 53 -3.34 -7.30 14.41
N PHE A 54 -2.31 -8.04 14.81
CA PHE A 54 -1.20 -7.53 15.59
C PHE A 54 0.13 -7.78 14.88
N GLU A 55 1.00 -6.78 14.91
CA GLU A 55 2.38 -6.89 14.47
C GLU A 55 3.32 -6.45 15.59
N LEU A 56 4.34 -7.26 15.90
CA LEU A 56 5.30 -6.99 16.96
C LEU A 56 6.71 -7.12 16.40
N PHE A 57 7.52 -6.07 16.55
CA PHE A 57 8.87 -6.01 16.01
C PHE A 57 9.90 -5.68 17.09
N ASP A 58 11.03 -6.37 17.03
CA ASP A 58 12.24 -5.99 17.75
C ASP A 58 13.06 -5.03 16.90
N LEU A 59 12.94 -3.73 17.13
CA LEU A 59 13.64 -2.70 16.34
C LEU A 59 15.17 -2.72 16.48
N GLN A 60 15.72 -3.43 17.48
CA GLN A 60 17.16 -3.57 17.63
C GLN A 60 17.70 -4.69 16.73
N ALA A 61 17.00 -5.84 16.70
CA ALA A 61 17.38 -6.98 15.89
C ALA A 61 16.90 -6.86 14.43
N ASP A 62 15.76 -6.20 14.22
CA ASP A 62 15.08 -6.01 12.94
C ASP A 62 14.63 -4.55 12.77
N PRO A 63 15.57 -3.65 12.40
CA PRO A 63 15.27 -2.23 12.21
C PRO A 63 14.36 -1.95 11.01
N HIS A 64 14.09 -2.96 10.16
CA HIS A 64 13.26 -2.86 8.97
C HIS A 64 11.87 -3.46 9.14
N GLU A 65 11.56 -4.00 10.32
CA GLU A 65 10.22 -4.51 10.67
C GLU A 65 9.72 -5.58 9.69
N ILE A 66 10.60 -6.50 9.30
CA ILE A 66 10.30 -7.58 8.35
C ILE A 66 9.73 -8.82 9.05
N SER A 67 10.21 -9.11 10.27
CA SER A 67 9.88 -10.32 11.03
C SER A 67 8.84 -10.04 12.09
N ASN A 68 7.58 -10.31 11.79
CA ASN A 68 6.50 -10.18 12.78
C ASN A 68 6.60 -11.27 13.86
N LEU A 69 6.73 -10.85 15.12
CA LEU A 69 6.87 -11.70 16.30
C LEU A 69 5.54 -11.88 17.07
N ALA A 70 4.44 -11.26 16.62
CA ALA A 70 3.22 -11.12 17.40
C ALA A 70 2.52 -12.44 17.78
N ASP A 71 2.75 -13.50 17.00
CA ASP A 71 2.15 -14.82 17.25
C ASP A 71 3.16 -15.82 17.84
N GLN A 72 4.37 -15.36 18.15
CA GLN A 72 5.38 -16.20 18.77
C GLN A 72 5.16 -16.27 20.29
N PRO A 73 4.98 -17.49 20.88
CA PRO A 73 4.67 -17.63 22.30
C PRO A 73 5.68 -16.98 23.24
N ALA A 74 6.96 -16.95 22.86
CA ALA A 74 8.03 -16.31 23.62
C ALA A 74 7.81 -14.80 23.85
N TYR A 75 6.98 -14.15 23.02
CA TYR A 75 6.70 -12.73 23.06
C TYR A 75 5.28 -12.40 23.54
N ALA A 76 4.52 -13.39 24.05
CA ALA A 76 3.14 -13.19 24.48
C ALA A 76 3.01 -12.13 25.58
N THR A 77 3.85 -12.20 26.62
CA THR A 77 3.84 -11.23 27.73
C THR A 77 4.12 -9.81 27.26
N VAL A 78 5.15 -9.60 26.42
CA VAL A 78 5.48 -8.25 25.94
C VAL A 78 4.42 -7.70 24.98
N LYS A 79 3.76 -8.56 24.19
CA LYS A 79 2.61 -8.15 23.35
C LYS A 79 1.47 -7.64 24.23
N GLU A 80 1.12 -8.37 25.29
CA GLU A 80 0.06 -8.00 26.22
C GLU A 80 0.36 -6.68 26.94
N GLU A 81 1.58 -6.51 27.47
CA GLU A 81 2.00 -5.26 28.13
C GLU A 81 1.91 -4.04 27.21
N LEU A 82 2.36 -4.16 25.96
CA LEU A 82 2.28 -3.08 24.98
C LEU A 82 0.86 -2.81 24.51
N LEU A 83 0.02 -3.85 24.41
CA LEU A 83 -1.39 -3.71 24.05
C LEU A 83 -2.16 -2.98 25.16
N ASP A 84 -1.88 -3.30 26.42
CA ASP A 84 -2.44 -2.62 27.57
C ASP A 84 -2.07 -1.14 27.61
N GLU A 85 -0.80 -0.81 27.34
CA GLU A 85 -0.36 0.59 27.26
C GLU A 85 -1.03 1.33 26.09
N LEU A 86 -1.10 0.68 24.91
CA LEU A 86 -1.82 1.22 23.77
C LEU A 86 -3.29 1.51 24.12
N ASN A 87 -3.97 0.58 24.79
CA ASN A 87 -5.37 0.75 25.17
C ASN A 87 -5.57 1.84 26.24
N ARG A 88 -4.67 1.95 27.22
CA ARG A 88 -4.66 3.08 28.19
C ARG A 88 -4.55 4.41 27.46
N TRP A 89 -3.63 4.51 26.51
CA TRP A 89 -3.44 5.73 25.73
C TRP A 89 -4.67 6.06 24.88
N ARG A 90 -5.22 5.09 24.14
CA ARG A 90 -6.45 5.25 23.35
C ARG A 90 -7.62 5.76 24.19
N ALA A 91 -7.82 5.19 25.38
CA ALA A 91 -8.84 5.66 26.32
C ALA A 91 -8.59 7.11 26.76
N SER A 92 -7.33 7.48 27.03
CA SER A 92 -6.96 8.85 27.45
C SER A 92 -7.27 9.92 26.39
N ILE A 93 -7.14 9.57 25.11
CA ILE A 93 -7.42 10.46 23.98
C ILE A 93 -8.84 10.29 23.40
N LYS A 94 -9.65 9.40 24.00
CA LYS A 94 -11.00 9.04 23.52
C LYS A 94 -10.99 8.55 22.06
N ASP A 95 -10.00 7.75 21.70
CA ASP A 95 -9.96 7.08 20.40
C ASP A 95 -10.98 5.95 20.36
N GLU A 96 -12.09 6.19 19.64
CA GLU A 96 -13.19 5.23 19.43
C GLU A 96 -12.85 4.15 18.38
N GLY A 97 -11.69 4.25 17.72
CA GLY A 97 -11.27 3.33 16.68
C GLY A 97 -12.08 3.45 15.39
N VAL A 98 -12.33 2.31 14.75
CA VAL A 98 -12.98 2.24 13.44
C VAL A 98 -14.44 1.82 13.61
N THR A 99 -15.37 2.64 13.12
CA THR A 99 -16.81 2.35 13.15
C THR A 99 -17.22 1.40 12.03
N ASP A 100 -18.33 0.69 12.19
CA ASP A 100 -18.89 -0.17 11.14
C ASP A 100 -19.27 0.61 9.88
N ALA A 101 -19.75 1.86 10.05
CA ALA A 101 -20.04 2.76 8.94
C ALA A 101 -18.76 3.11 8.16
N PHE A 102 -17.64 3.34 8.85
CA PHE A 102 -16.36 3.57 8.19
C PHE A 102 -15.83 2.31 7.50
N ARG A 103 -15.93 1.15 8.18
CA ARG A 103 -15.48 -0.15 7.65
C ARG A 103 -16.24 -0.57 6.38
N SER A 104 -17.55 -0.34 6.36
CA SER A 104 -18.42 -0.66 5.21
C SER A 104 -18.31 0.34 4.05
N GLY A 105 -17.76 1.54 4.28
CA GLY A 105 -17.59 2.58 3.27
C GLY A 105 -16.21 2.61 2.60
N GLY A 106 -16.05 3.52 1.64
CA GLY A 106 -14.76 3.91 1.07
C GLY A 106 -14.33 3.19 -0.21
N ARG A 107 -13.01 3.18 -0.45
CA ARG A 107 -12.37 2.46 -1.56
C ARG A 107 -12.45 0.94 -1.33
N PRO A 108 -12.25 0.10 -2.35
CA PRO A 108 -12.18 -1.36 -2.19
C PRO A 108 -11.22 -1.77 -1.06
N ALA A 109 -11.58 -2.84 -0.35
CA ALA A 109 -10.72 -3.48 0.66
C ALA A 109 -9.61 -4.32 0.01
N ASP A 110 -9.91 -4.86 -1.17
CA ASP A 110 -9.03 -5.73 -1.93
C ASP A 110 -8.05 -4.95 -2.81
N TYR A 111 -6.85 -5.50 -2.97
CA TYR A 111 -5.82 -4.99 -3.86
C TYR A 111 -4.97 -6.18 -4.37
N PRO A 112 -4.46 -6.15 -5.62
CA PRO A 112 -4.62 -5.12 -6.65
C PRO A 112 -6.04 -5.00 -7.22
N THR A 113 -6.39 -3.81 -7.72
CA THR A 113 -7.70 -3.54 -8.35
C THR A 113 -7.68 -3.65 -9.88
N ARG A 114 -6.58 -4.16 -10.45
CA ARG A 114 -6.38 -4.35 -11.90
C ARG A 114 -5.80 -5.73 -12.15
N SER A 115 -6.05 -6.25 -13.34
CA SER A 115 -5.43 -7.48 -13.85
C SER A 115 -3.94 -7.28 -14.14
N GLU A 116 -3.20 -8.39 -14.25
CA GLU A 116 -1.78 -8.37 -14.62
C GLU A 116 -1.56 -7.66 -15.97
N ALA A 117 -2.43 -7.92 -16.95
CA ALA A 117 -2.36 -7.31 -18.27
C ALA A 117 -2.53 -5.77 -18.22
N GLU A 118 -3.44 -5.27 -17.39
CA GLU A 118 -3.62 -3.83 -17.19
C GLU A 118 -2.43 -3.18 -16.47
N TRP A 119 -1.78 -3.90 -15.54
CA TRP A 119 -0.54 -3.43 -14.94
C TRP A 119 0.63 -3.43 -15.92
N GLN A 120 0.73 -4.45 -16.78
CA GLN A 120 1.75 -4.50 -17.83
C GLN A 120 1.59 -3.37 -18.87
N ASP A 121 0.35 -3.03 -19.22
CA ASP A 121 0.04 -1.85 -20.04
C ASP A 121 0.45 -0.55 -19.33
N ALA A 122 0.21 -0.44 -18.02
CA ALA A 122 0.67 0.70 -17.24
C ALA A 122 2.20 0.83 -17.22
N VAL A 123 2.95 -0.28 -17.06
CA VAL A 123 4.42 -0.30 -17.16
C VAL A 123 4.87 0.19 -18.54
N THR A 124 4.29 -0.35 -19.61
CA THR A 124 4.60 0.04 -21.01
C THR A 124 4.41 1.54 -21.23
N LYS A 125 3.34 2.13 -20.67
CA LYS A 125 3.09 3.59 -20.77
C LYS A 125 4.14 4.41 -20.04
N TRP A 126 4.69 3.89 -18.94
CA TRP A 126 5.73 4.57 -18.17
C TRP A 126 7.11 4.52 -18.83
N GLU A 127 7.45 3.44 -19.53
CA GLU A 127 8.80 3.20 -20.05
C GLU A 127 9.40 4.39 -20.84
N PRO A 128 8.70 5.01 -21.83
CA PRO A 128 9.29 6.12 -22.58
C PRO A 128 9.60 7.32 -21.71
N TRP A 129 8.79 7.54 -20.67
CA TRP A 129 8.99 8.64 -19.73
C TRP A 129 10.10 8.30 -18.74
N VAL A 130 10.05 7.15 -18.06
CA VAL A 130 11.03 6.77 -17.03
C VAL A 130 12.45 6.68 -17.59
N PHE A 131 12.62 6.05 -18.75
CA PHE A 131 13.92 5.82 -19.38
C PHE A 131 14.28 6.85 -20.45
N ARG A 132 13.65 8.03 -20.41
CA ARG A 132 13.98 9.15 -21.32
C ARG A 132 15.42 9.63 -21.12
N ALA A 133 16.04 10.12 -22.19
CA ALA A 133 17.31 10.84 -22.08
C ALA A 133 17.15 12.11 -21.20
N PRO A 134 18.21 12.59 -20.52
CA PRO A 134 18.11 13.74 -19.61
C PRO A 134 17.52 15.02 -20.23
N ASP A 135 17.68 15.21 -21.54
CA ASP A 135 17.22 16.37 -22.31
C ASP A 135 15.94 16.10 -23.13
N ALA A 136 15.43 14.87 -23.13
CA ALA A 136 14.25 14.49 -23.90
C ALA A 136 12.95 15.05 -23.29
N LYS A 137 12.14 15.68 -24.14
CA LYS A 137 10.81 16.21 -23.78
C LYS A 137 9.72 15.15 -23.98
N VAL A 138 9.68 14.17 -23.10
CA VAL A 138 8.64 13.13 -23.10
C VAL A 138 7.49 13.54 -22.18
N PRO A 139 6.23 13.57 -22.66
CA PRO A 139 5.08 13.87 -21.82
C PRO A 139 4.87 12.77 -20.77
N HIS A 140 4.36 13.17 -19.60
CA HIS A 140 4.01 12.21 -18.55
C HIS A 140 2.77 11.39 -18.98
N PRO A 141 2.79 10.05 -18.85
CA PRO A 141 1.77 9.16 -19.43
C PRO A 141 0.35 9.41 -18.92
N PHE A 142 0.22 9.95 -17.71
CA PHE A 142 -1.07 10.25 -17.08
C PHE A 142 -1.33 11.75 -16.85
N SER A 143 -0.50 12.64 -17.43
CA SER A 143 -0.75 14.09 -17.34
C SER A 143 -1.82 14.52 -18.34
N THR A 144 -2.83 15.22 -17.86
CA THR A 144 -3.88 15.82 -18.70
C THR A 144 -3.50 17.21 -19.24
N HIS A 145 -2.36 17.77 -18.80
CA HIS A 145 -1.86 19.07 -19.25
C HIS A 145 -1.23 18.94 -20.65
N GLY A 146 -2.08 18.83 -21.66
CA GLY A 146 -1.68 18.66 -23.07
C GLY A 146 -2.84 18.33 -24.01
N ALA A 147 -3.96 17.82 -23.48
CA ALA A 147 -5.18 17.64 -24.25
C ALA A 147 -5.83 19.01 -24.53
N LYS A 148 -5.33 19.74 -25.53
CA LYS A 148 -6.06 20.87 -26.12
C LYS A 148 -7.41 20.32 -26.57
N LYS A 149 -8.49 20.66 -25.84
CA LYS A 149 -9.86 20.47 -26.31
C LYS A 149 -9.98 21.25 -27.62
N ASN A 150 -9.92 20.56 -28.75
CA ASN A 150 -10.25 21.12 -30.05
C ASN A 150 -11.78 21.37 -30.03
N LYS A 151 -12.19 22.52 -29.47
CA LYS A 151 -13.56 23.02 -29.67
C LYS A 151 -13.61 23.52 -31.11
N GLY A 152 -14.00 22.62 -32.02
CA GLY A 152 -14.29 22.98 -33.41
C GLY A 152 -15.25 24.17 -33.43
N LYS A 153 -14.83 25.26 -34.06
CA LYS A 153 -15.73 26.34 -34.45
C LYS A 153 -16.71 25.74 -35.45
N LYS A 154 -17.98 25.60 -35.07
CA LYS A 154 -19.07 25.48 -36.04
C LYS A 154 -19.27 26.87 -36.64
N LEU A 155 -19.14 26.95 -37.96
CA LEU A 155 -19.66 28.03 -38.80
C LEU A 155 -21.19 28.02 -38.74
#